data_AF-A0A8D8VL34-F1
#
_entry.id   AF-A0A8D8VL34-F1
#
_cell.length_a   1.000
_cell.length_b   1.000
_cell.length_c   1.000
_cell.angle_alpha   90.00
_cell.angle_beta   90.00
_cell.angle_gamma   90.00
#
_symmetry.space_group_name_H-M   'P 1'
#
loop_
_entity.id
_entity.type
_entity.pdbx_description
1 polymer ?
#
loop_
_entity_poly.entity_id
_entity_poly.type
_entity_poly.pdbx_seq_one_letter_code
_entity_poly.pdbx_strand_id
1 'polypeptide(L)'
;MDDQLWNLALSAGPGEQIEAATYLEGIEPDKAVLLYHKAGALHKALDLAFKCGQMDAIESIASELNAESDLDLLMKAANYLSRREHYDRAVHLYAIARRYDTAVNLIQTKHVTLTEPLADIIVPSESDDQRLTVLSQLGNVAAMQANYHLATKLFTQAGDKIKAMKCLLKSGDTDKIIFFAGVSRQKEIYVMAGNYLQTEDWKSKPDLLKSIIGFYTKGKAPHLLANFYVSCAQSIRQGRGKQCAVTVSSAAHFSPYYG
;
A
#
# COMPACT_ATOMS: atom_id res chain seq x y z
N MET A 1 3.79 19.26 50.26
CA MET A 1 2.95 20.40 49.81
C MET A 1 2.93 20.44 48.29
N ASP A 2 4.07 20.27 47.63
CA ASP A 2 4.18 20.29 46.16
C ASP A 2 3.30 19.23 45.46
N ASP A 3 3.20 18.00 45.98
CA ASP A 3 2.33 16.98 45.39
C ASP A 3 0.83 17.33 45.47
N GLN A 4 0.39 18.05 46.50
CA GLN A 4 -0.99 18.49 46.62
C GLN A 4 -1.30 19.64 45.67
N LEU A 5 -0.37 20.60 45.54
CA LEU A 5 -0.47 21.70 44.58
C LEU A 5 -0.45 21.18 43.14
N TRP A 6 0.37 20.17 42.86
CA TRP A 6 0.41 19.51 41.55
C TRP A 6 -0.91 18.80 41.22
N ASN A 7 -1.44 18.01 42.15
CA ASN A 7 -2.73 17.36 41.97
C ASN A 7 -3.88 18.37 41.81
N LEU A 8 -3.82 19.50 42.53
CA LEU A 8 -4.79 20.57 42.40
C LEU A 8 -4.71 21.22 41.02
N ALA A 9 -3.52 21.53 40.52
CA ALA A 9 -3.31 22.05 39.17
C ALA A 9 -3.83 21.09 38.09
N LEU A 10 -3.61 19.78 38.24
CA LEU A 10 -4.13 18.78 37.31
C LEU A 10 -5.67 18.68 37.29
N SER A 11 -6.32 19.04 38.39
CA SER A 11 -7.79 19.05 38.53
C SER A 11 -8.44 20.42 38.24
N ALA A 12 -7.62 21.46 38.05
CA ALA A 12 -8.10 22.81 37.82
C ALA A 12 -8.68 23.00 36.41
N GLY A 13 -9.37 24.12 36.18
CA GLY A 13 -9.90 24.46 34.87
C GLY A 13 -8.80 24.77 33.84
N PRO A 14 -9.15 24.86 32.54
CA PRO A 14 -8.17 25.08 31.47
C PRO A 14 -7.37 26.39 31.63
N GLY A 15 -7.99 27.44 32.17
CA GLY A 15 -7.32 28.73 32.40
C GLY A 15 -6.25 28.62 33.49
N GLU A 16 -6.61 28.03 34.63
CA GLU A 16 -5.70 27.84 35.76
C GLU A 16 -4.56 26.87 35.42
N GLN A 17 -4.85 25.84 34.61
CA GLN A 17 -3.83 24.93 34.09
C GLN A 17 -2.80 25.68 33.22
N ILE A 18 -3.23 26.61 32.36
CA ILE A 18 -2.35 27.42 31.50
C ILE A 18 -1.48 28.36 32.34
N GLU A 19 -2.05 29.00 33.37
CA GLU A 19 -1.29 29.88 34.27
C GLU A 19 -0.23 29.09 35.05
N ALA A 20 -0.62 27.96 35.65
CA ALA A 20 0.30 27.07 36.35
C ALA A 20 1.40 26.54 35.41
N ALA A 21 1.05 26.16 34.18
CA ALA A 21 2.00 25.72 33.16
C ALA A 21 3.01 26.83 32.83
N THR A 22 2.56 28.08 32.70
CA THR A 22 3.42 29.23 32.36
C THR A 22 4.47 29.49 33.44
N TYR A 23 4.11 29.32 34.71
CA TYR A 23 5.06 29.40 35.82
C TYR A 23 6.09 28.24 35.78
N LEU A 24 5.64 27.04 35.42
CA LEU A 24 6.47 25.84 35.40
C LEU A 24 7.37 25.74 34.15
N GLU A 25 7.13 26.52 33.08
CA GLU A 25 7.93 26.50 31.84
C GLU A 25 9.45 26.61 32.10
N GLY A 26 9.85 27.44 33.09
CA GLY A 26 11.26 27.67 33.42
C GLY A 26 11.83 26.75 34.50
N ILE A 27 10.99 26.00 35.22
CA ILE A 27 11.39 25.20 36.39
C ILE A 27 11.33 23.71 36.04
N GLU A 28 10.16 23.23 35.62
CA GLU A 28 9.88 21.84 35.30
C GLU A 28 9.09 21.77 33.98
N PRO A 29 9.77 21.84 32.83
CA PRO A 29 9.12 21.91 31.54
C PRO A 29 8.28 20.67 31.21
N ASP A 30 8.66 19.49 31.71
CA ASP A 30 7.90 18.24 31.57
C ASP A 30 6.48 18.36 32.15
N LYS A 31 6.37 19.00 33.32
CA LYS A 31 5.08 19.25 33.97
C LYS A 31 4.28 20.34 33.24
N ALA A 32 4.97 21.37 32.74
CA ALA A 32 4.33 22.41 31.94
C ALA A 32 3.72 21.87 30.63
N VAL A 33 4.42 20.98 29.92
CA VAL A 33 3.90 20.31 28.71
C VAL A 33 2.62 19.53 29.02
N LEU A 34 2.62 18.74 30.10
CA LEU A 34 1.44 17.96 30.50
C LEU A 34 0.24 18.86 30.84
N LEU A 35 0.47 19.97 31.56
CA LEU A 35 -0.60 20.92 31.87
C LEU A 35 -1.15 21.61 30.62
N TYR A 36 -0.28 22.02 29.68
CA TYR A 36 -0.75 22.57 28.40
C TYR A 36 -1.53 21.57 27.56
N HIS A 37 -1.10 20.31 27.57
CA HIS A 37 -1.80 19.22 26.90
C HIS A 37 -3.20 19.02 27.50
N LYS A 38 -3.31 18.94 28.83
CA LYS A 38 -4.60 18.81 29.53
C LYS A 38 -5.53 20.02 29.35
N ALA A 39 -4.96 21.21 29.24
CA ALA A 39 -5.71 22.43 29.00
C ALA A 39 -6.23 22.56 27.55
N GLY A 40 -5.84 21.65 26.65
CA GLY A 40 -6.16 21.71 25.22
C GLY A 40 -5.31 22.72 24.43
N ALA A 41 -4.29 23.31 25.05
CA ALA A 41 -3.38 24.26 24.42
C ALA A 41 -2.29 23.54 23.60
N LEU A 42 -2.71 22.72 22.63
CA LEU A 42 -1.84 21.77 21.91
C LEU A 42 -0.65 22.44 21.19
N HIS A 43 -0.83 23.63 20.60
CA HIS A 43 0.27 24.37 19.97
C HIS A 43 1.39 24.68 20.96
N LYS A 44 1.03 25.20 22.14
CA LYS A 44 2.00 25.61 23.16
C LYS A 44 2.64 24.39 23.82
N ALA A 45 1.86 23.33 24.06
CA ALA A 45 2.35 22.05 24.54
C ALA A 45 3.40 21.47 23.58
N LEU A 46 3.09 21.45 22.28
CA LEU A 46 3.95 20.89 21.25
C LEU A 46 5.24 21.72 21.06
N ASP A 47 5.13 23.06 21.03
CA ASP A 47 6.29 23.95 20.91
C ASP A 47 7.25 23.80 22.10
N LEU A 48 6.71 23.67 23.32
CA LEU A 48 7.52 23.43 24.52
C LEU A 48 8.12 22.02 24.51
N ALA A 49 7.35 21.00 24.12
CA ALA A 49 7.84 19.63 24.00
C ALA A 49 8.99 19.51 22.97
N PHE A 50 8.92 20.26 21.86
CA PHE A 50 10.00 20.35 20.88
C PHE A 50 11.27 20.98 21.45
N LYS A 51 11.13 22.08 22.21
CA LYS A 51 12.27 22.75 22.85
C LYS A 51 12.96 21.86 23.87
N CYS A 52 12.19 21.08 24.63
CA CYS A 52 12.70 20.20 25.68
C CYS A 52 13.10 18.81 25.15
N GLY A 53 12.72 18.47 23.91
CA GLY A 53 13.03 17.18 23.31
C GLY A 53 12.25 16.00 23.91
N GLN A 54 11.09 16.24 24.51
CA GLN A 54 10.26 15.21 25.14
C GLN A 54 9.51 14.41 24.07
N MET A 55 10.10 13.31 23.60
CA MET A 55 9.50 12.48 22.54
C MET A 55 8.17 11.84 22.96
N ASP A 56 8.08 11.32 24.18
CA ASP A 56 6.86 10.65 24.66
C ASP A 56 5.65 11.60 24.66
N ALA A 57 5.85 12.84 25.09
CA ALA A 57 4.81 13.86 25.06
C ALA A 57 4.41 14.23 23.62
N ILE A 58 5.38 14.33 22.70
CA ILE A 58 5.13 14.61 21.28
C ILE A 58 4.35 13.47 20.64
N GLU A 59 4.70 12.22 20.91
CA GLU A 59 3.98 11.06 20.40
C GLU A 59 2.56 10.97 20.95
N SER A 60 2.37 11.23 22.25
CA SER A 60 1.03 11.29 22.86
C SER A 60 0.17 12.38 22.22
N ILE A 61 0.67 13.62 22.11
CA ILE A 61 -0.04 14.72 21.47
C ILE A 61 -0.32 14.36 20.01
N ALA A 62 0.68 13.88 19.27
CA ALA A 62 0.52 13.49 17.88
C ALA A 62 -0.52 12.38 17.69
N SER A 63 -0.66 11.45 18.65
CA SER A 63 -1.63 10.35 18.62
C SER A 63 -3.08 10.82 18.67
N GLU A 64 -3.33 11.95 19.32
CA GLU A 64 -4.66 12.57 19.46
C GLU A 64 -5.03 13.45 18.25
N LEU A 65 -4.06 13.85 17.44
CA LEU A 65 -4.31 14.66 16.24
C LEU A 65 -5.04 13.85 15.17
N ASN A 66 -6.06 14.49 14.59
CA ASN A 66 -6.97 13.92 13.61
C ASN A 66 -7.25 14.90 12.45
N ALA A 67 -8.14 14.54 11.53
CA ALA A 67 -8.46 15.34 10.34
C ALA A 67 -9.18 16.67 10.65
N GLU A 68 -9.70 16.84 11.86
CA GLU A 68 -10.35 18.07 12.34
C GLU A 68 -9.37 19.01 13.07
N SER A 69 -8.17 18.51 13.36
CA SER A 69 -7.11 19.28 14.02
C SER A 69 -6.55 20.36 13.09
N ASP A 70 -5.98 21.41 13.68
CA ASP A 70 -5.39 22.49 12.90
C ASP A 70 -4.24 22.01 12.00
N LEU A 71 -4.24 22.49 10.76
CA LEU A 71 -3.28 22.11 9.73
C LEU A 71 -1.86 22.51 10.12
N ASP A 72 -1.67 23.68 10.75
CA ASP A 72 -0.34 24.13 11.19
C ASP A 72 0.24 23.20 12.27
N LEU A 73 -0.61 22.75 13.20
CA LEU A 73 -0.23 21.81 14.25
C LEU A 73 0.20 20.45 13.66
N LEU A 74 -0.61 19.89 12.76
CA LEU A 74 -0.31 18.65 12.05
C LEU A 74 1.04 18.74 11.31
N MET A 75 1.26 19.84 10.58
CA MET A 75 2.48 20.06 9.80
C MET A 75 3.72 20.22 10.70
N LYS A 76 3.61 20.95 11.82
CA LYS A 76 4.69 21.10 12.80
C LYS A 76 5.08 19.76 13.42
N ALA A 77 4.09 18.98 13.88
CA ALA A 77 4.31 17.63 14.42
C ALA A 77 4.96 16.70 13.39
N ALA A 78 4.43 16.65 12.17
CA ALA A 78 4.96 15.79 11.10
C ALA A 78 6.41 16.15 10.73
N ASN A 79 6.71 17.45 10.56
CA ASN A 79 8.06 17.92 10.24
C ASN A 79 9.08 17.60 11.34
N TYR A 80 8.68 17.75 12.61
CA TYR A 80 9.56 17.44 13.73
C TYR A 80 9.84 15.93 13.81
N LEU A 81 8.80 15.09 13.72
CA LEU A 81 8.94 13.63 13.74
C LEU A 81 9.77 13.11 12.57
N SER A 82 9.61 13.69 11.39
CA SER A 82 10.41 13.38 10.20
C SER A 82 11.91 13.68 10.42
N ARG A 83 12.25 14.78 11.10
CA ARG A 83 13.65 15.12 11.46
C ARG A 83 14.23 14.20 12.52
N ARG A 84 13.39 13.60 13.37
CA ARG A 84 13.77 12.65 14.41
C ARG A 84 13.76 11.19 13.94
N GLU A 85 13.54 10.95 12.65
CA GLU A 85 13.48 9.61 12.04
C GLU A 85 12.28 8.75 12.45
N HIS A 86 11.27 9.33 13.10
CA HIS A 86 9.97 8.68 13.36
C HIS A 86 9.08 8.77 12.12
N TYR A 87 9.51 8.13 11.03
CA TYR A 87 8.89 8.29 9.72
C TYR A 87 7.46 7.76 9.65
N ASP A 88 7.15 6.63 10.28
CA ASP A 88 5.80 6.04 10.27
C ASP A 88 4.75 7.02 10.79
N ARG A 89 5.03 7.68 11.92
CA ARG A 89 4.14 8.68 12.51
C ARG A 89 4.11 9.96 11.68
N ALA A 90 5.25 10.39 11.12
CA ALA A 90 5.30 11.55 10.25
C ALA A 90 4.42 11.36 9.00
N VAL A 91 4.52 10.21 8.33
CA VAL A 91 3.70 9.84 7.17
C VAL A 91 2.21 9.86 7.53
N HIS A 92 1.83 9.29 8.67
CA HIS A 92 0.45 9.32 9.16
C HIS A 92 -0.08 10.74 9.32
N LEU A 93 0.69 11.65 9.93
CA LEU A 93 0.28 13.04 10.09
C LEU A 93 0.22 13.78 8.76
N TYR A 94 1.15 13.55 7.83
CA TYR A 94 1.08 14.12 6.48
C TYR A 94 -0.15 13.63 5.69
N ALA A 95 -0.54 12.36 5.88
CA ALA A 95 -1.75 11.81 5.26
C ALA A 95 -3.02 12.51 5.77
N ILE A 96 -3.15 12.65 7.10
CA ILE A 96 -4.27 13.37 7.72
C ILE A 96 -4.30 14.84 7.29
N ALA A 97 -3.13 15.47 7.17
CA ALA A 97 -2.98 16.84 6.67
C ALA A 97 -3.23 17.00 5.15
N ARG A 98 -3.65 15.94 4.45
CA ARG A 98 -3.84 15.90 2.99
C ARG A 98 -2.59 16.32 2.19
N ARG A 99 -1.41 15.99 2.70
CA ARG A 99 -0.11 16.21 2.03
C ARG A 99 0.43 14.89 1.47
N TYR A 100 -0.38 14.23 0.66
CA TYR A 100 -0.10 12.88 0.15
C TYR A 100 1.22 12.80 -0.61
N ASP A 101 1.54 13.77 -1.46
CA ASP A 101 2.81 13.80 -2.20
C ASP A 101 4.02 13.78 -1.25
N THR A 102 3.96 14.54 -0.16
CA THR A 102 5.05 14.55 0.83
C THR A 102 5.14 13.24 1.60
N ALA A 103 3.99 12.63 1.94
CA ALA A 103 3.92 11.34 2.62
C ALA A 103 4.53 10.22 1.77
N VAL A 104 4.13 10.14 0.49
CA VAL A 104 4.64 9.14 -0.46
C VAL A 104 6.14 9.34 -0.72
N ASN A 105 6.59 10.58 -0.94
CA ASN A 105 8.00 10.88 -1.13
C ASN A 105 8.83 10.50 0.10
N LEU A 106 8.31 10.71 1.31
CA LEU A 106 8.99 10.32 2.54
C LEU A 106 9.17 8.80 2.62
N ILE A 107 8.11 8.03 2.30
CA ILE A 107 8.19 6.55 2.25
C ILE A 107 9.26 6.11 1.26
N GLN A 108 9.27 6.71 0.06
CA GLN A 108 10.18 6.31 -1.00
C GLN A 108 11.64 6.67 -0.68
N THR A 109 11.90 7.88 -0.19
CA THR A 109 13.27 8.38 0.06
C THR A 109 13.90 7.79 1.32
N LYS A 110 13.10 7.49 2.34
CA LYS A 110 13.57 6.93 3.61
C LYS A 110 13.41 5.42 3.72
N HIS A 111 12.97 4.77 2.64
CA HIS A 111 12.75 3.32 2.58
C HIS A 111 11.87 2.78 3.70
N VAL A 112 10.82 3.54 4.07
CA VAL A 112 9.85 3.11 5.07
C VAL A 112 9.06 1.93 4.51
N THR A 113 8.94 0.85 5.27
CA THR A 113 8.19 -0.33 4.84
C THR A 113 6.71 0.00 4.67
N LEU A 114 6.21 -0.09 3.44
CA LEU A 114 4.81 0.18 3.15
C LEU A 114 3.95 -1.02 3.55
N THR A 115 3.29 -0.88 4.70
CA THR A 115 2.31 -1.85 5.20
C THR A 115 0.91 -1.53 4.67
N GLU A 116 0.02 -2.52 4.67
CA GLU A 116 -1.37 -2.34 4.22
C GLU A 116 -2.14 -1.30 5.08
N PRO A 117 -2.06 -1.31 6.42
CA PRO A 117 -2.69 -0.28 7.24
C PRO A 117 -2.18 1.13 6.92
N LEU A 118 -0.87 1.27 6.69
CA LEU A 118 -0.29 2.57 6.34
C LEU A 118 -0.78 3.05 4.96
N ALA A 119 -0.85 2.15 3.99
CA ALA A 119 -1.37 2.46 2.66
C ALA A 119 -2.84 2.91 2.72
N ASP A 120 -3.69 2.20 3.47
CA ASP A 120 -5.12 2.52 3.60
C ASP A 120 -5.36 3.90 4.25
N ILE A 121 -4.44 4.38 5.11
CA ILE A 121 -4.50 5.72 5.71
C ILE A 121 -4.09 6.83 4.73
N ILE A 122 -3.09 6.57 3.88
CA ILE A 122 -2.59 7.57 2.91
C ILE A 122 -3.55 7.69 1.72
N VAL A 123 -4.21 6.59 1.36
CA VAL A 123 -5.15 6.53 0.26
C VAL A 123 -6.35 7.46 0.55
N PRO A 124 -6.55 8.53 -0.25
CA PRO A 124 -7.63 9.50 -0.04
C PRO A 124 -9.02 8.87 -0.23
N SER A 125 -10.11 9.54 0.18
CA SER A 125 -11.48 9.02 -0.05
C SER A 125 -11.83 8.91 -1.54
N GLU A 126 -12.83 8.09 -1.88
CA GLU A 126 -13.28 7.86 -3.28
C GLU A 126 -13.67 9.14 -4.04
N SER A 127 -14.04 10.20 -3.34
CA SER A 127 -14.42 11.49 -3.92
C SER A 127 -13.25 12.43 -4.18
N ASP A 128 -12.04 12.09 -3.74
CA ASP A 128 -10.87 12.96 -3.84
C ASP A 128 -10.21 12.81 -5.22
N ASP A 129 -10.05 13.93 -5.93
CA ASP A 129 -9.45 13.98 -7.27
C ASP A 129 -8.02 13.43 -7.29
N GLN A 130 -7.29 13.50 -6.16
CA GLN A 130 -5.91 13.01 -6.07
C GLN A 130 -5.82 11.51 -5.82
N ARG A 131 -6.95 10.82 -5.52
CA ARG A 131 -6.97 9.40 -5.13
C ARG A 131 -6.25 8.50 -6.13
N LEU A 132 -6.56 8.62 -7.42
CA LEU A 132 -5.98 7.76 -8.46
C LEU A 132 -4.47 7.99 -8.59
N THR A 133 -4.02 9.23 -8.48
CA THR A 133 -2.60 9.59 -8.51
C THR A 133 -1.87 8.97 -7.32
N VAL A 134 -2.41 9.12 -6.11
CA VAL A 134 -1.82 8.57 -4.88
C VAL A 134 -1.77 7.04 -4.92
N LEU A 135 -2.85 6.38 -5.34
CA LEU A 135 -2.89 4.92 -5.51
C LEU A 135 -1.82 4.42 -6.47
N SER A 136 -1.64 5.10 -7.60
CA SER A 136 -0.62 4.75 -8.60
C SER A 136 0.80 4.93 -8.04
N GLN A 137 1.06 6.03 -7.32
CA GLN A 137 2.36 6.27 -6.70
C GLN A 137 2.68 5.25 -5.59
N LEU A 138 1.74 5.00 -4.67
CA LEU A 138 1.88 3.97 -3.63
C LEU A 138 2.06 2.58 -4.23
N GLY A 139 1.35 2.25 -5.31
CA GLY A 139 1.53 1.01 -6.04
C GLY A 139 2.96 0.85 -6.58
N ASN A 140 3.56 1.93 -7.10
CA ASN A 140 4.96 1.91 -7.56
C ASN A 140 5.91 1.67 -6.37
N VAL A 141 5.69 2.34 -5.24
CA VAL A 141 6.50 2.16 -4.02
C VAL A 141 6.40 0.72 -3.50
N ALA A 142 5.20 0.16 -3.39
CA ALA A 142 4.98 -1.23 -3.00
C ALA A 142 5.70 -2.21 -3.93
N ALA A 143 5.66 -1.96 -5.25
CA ALA A 143 6.33 -2.79 -6.23
C ALA A 143 7.87 -2.70 -6.14
N MET A 144 8.42 -1.52 -5.81
CA MET A 144 9.86 -1.32 -5.56
C MET A 144 10.32 -2.07 -4.31
N GLN A 145 9.47 -2.15 -3.29
CA GLN A 145 9.71 -2.91 -2.06
C GLN A 145 9.44 -4.42 -2.21
N ALA A 146 9.19 -4.90 -3.44
CA ALA A 146 8.82 -6.29 -3.74
C ALA A 146 7.54 -6.78 -3.04
N ASN A 147 6.71 -5.87 -2.50
CA ASN A 147 5.39 -6.20 -1.96
C ASN A 147 4.35 -6.28 -3.10
N TYR A 148 4.46 -7.32 -3.92
CA TYR A 148 3.70 -7.46 -5.15
C TYR A 148 2.18 -7.63 -4.94
N HIS A 149 1.76 -8.22 -3.82
CA HIS A 149 0.34 -8.35 -3.50
C HIS A 149 -0.29 -7.00 -3.17
N LEU A 150 0.35 -6.20 -2.33
CA LEU A 150 -0.12 -4.84 -2.02
C LEU A 150 -0.09 -3.97 -3.28
N ALA A 151 0.99 -4.02 -4.07
CA ALA A 151 1.09 -3.30 -5.33
C ALA A 151 -0.07 -3.66 -6.28
N THR A 152 -0.41 -4.94 -6.38
CA THR A 152 -1.55 -5.40 -7.18
C THR A 152 -2.87 -4.80 -6.70
N LYS A 153 -3.14 -4.81 -5.39
CA LYS A 153 -4.35 -4.22 -4.79
C LYS A 153 -4.44 -2.74 -5.17
N LEU A 154 -3.37 -1.98 -4.94
CA LEU A 154 -3.31 -0.54 -5.19
C LEU A 154 -3.48 -0.20 -6.69
N PHE A 155 -2.79 -0.91 -7.59
CA PHE A 155 -2.95 -0.68 -9.03
C PHE A 155 -4.34 -1.08 -9.54
N THR A 156 -4.95 -2.11 -8.96
CA THR A 156 -6.33 -2.49 -9.31
C THR A 156 -7.33 -1.41 -8.89
N GLN A 157 -7.16 -0.84 -7.70
CA GLN A 157 -7.96 0.31 -7.22
C GLN A 157 -7.71 1.56 -8.07
N ALA A 158 -6.48 1.78 -8.55
CA ALA A 158 -6.15 2.87 -9.47
C ALA A 158 -6.72 2.66 -10.90
N GLY A 159 -7.30 1.49 -11.20
CA GLY A 159 -7.76 1.13 -12.54
C GLY A 159 -6.65 0.68 -13.51
N ASP A 160 -5.38 0.68 -13.09
CA ASP A 160 -4.23 0.25 -13.90
C ASP A 160 -4.05 -1.27 -13.84
N LYS A 161 -4.92 -1.98 -14.56
CA LYS A 161 -4.92 -3.44 -14.60
C LYS A 161 -3.63 -4.02 -15.20
N ILE A 162 -2.93 -3.28 -16.05
CA ILE A 162 -1.68 -3.74 -16.68
C ILE A 162 -0.55 -3.76 -15.66
N LYS A 163 -0.38 -2.70 -14.87
CA LYS A 163 0.60 -2.70 -13.78
C LYS A 163 0.25 -3.70 -12.69
N ALA A 164 -1.03 -3.84 -12.35
CA ALA A 164 -1.50 -4.85 -11.41
C ALA A 164 -1.10 -6.26 -11.88
N MET A 165 -1.36 -6.59 -13.15
CA MET A 165 -0.98 -7.87 -13.74
C MET A 165 0.55 -8.07 -13.69
N LYS A 166 1.35 -7.07 -14.06
CA LYS A 166 2.81 -7.15 -13.99
C LYS A 166 3.32 -7.44 -12.58
N CYS A 167 2.67 -6.90 -11.54
CA CYS A 167 3.01 -7.20 -10.15
C CYS A 167 2.62 -8.63 -9.77
N LEU A 168 1.42 -9.09 -10.14
CA LEU A 168 1.01 -10.49 -9.91
C LEU A 168 1.96 -11.49 -10.57
N LEU A 169 2.38 -11.25 -11.80
CA LEU A 169 3.35 -12.11 -12.48
C LEU A 169 4.67 -12.21 -11.72
N LYS A 170 5.13 -11.11 -11.11
CA LYS A 170 6.33 -11.11 -10.25
C LYS A 170 6.13 -11.83 -8.92
N SER A 171 4.90 -11.90 -8.41
CA SER A 171 4.60 -12.62 -7.17
C SER A 171 4.58 -14.15 -7.36
N GLY A 172 4.44 -14.63 -8.61
CA GLY A 172 4.36 -16.06 -8.93
C GLY A 172 3.06 -16.75 -8.48
N ASP A 173 2.06 -15.97 -8.05
CA ASP A 173 0.79 -16.51 -7.53
C ASP A 173 -0.11 -16.92 -8.71
N THR A 174 0.11 -18.14 -9.18
CA THR A 174 -0.50 -18.68 -10.40
C THR A 174 -2.03 -18.64 -10.35
N ASP A 175 -2.62 -18.97 -9.20
CA ASP A 175 -4.07 -18.97 -9.03
C ASP A 175 -4.64 -17.56 -9.13
N LYS A 176 -4.01 -16.57 -8.48
CA LYS A 176 -4.41 -15.16 -8.62
C LYS A 176 -4.18 -14.61 -10.02
N ILE A 177 -3.11 -15.04 -10.71
CA ILE A 177 -2.84 -14.65 -12.11
C ILE A 177 -3.97 -15.15 -13.01
N ILE A 178 -4.36 -16.42 -12.90
CA ILE A 178 -5.45 -17.01 -13.69
C ILE A 178 -6.77 -16.31 -13.39
N PHE A 179 -7.08 -16.11 -12.10
CA PHE A 179 -8.29 -15.43 -11.67
C PHE A 179 -8.36 -13.99 -12.19
N PHE A 180 -7.29 -13.21 -11.99
CA PHE A 180 -7.21 -11.81 -12.38
C PHE A 180 -7.34 -11.63 -13.90
N ALA A 181 -6.71 -12.51 -14.69
CA ALA A 181 -6.85 -12.51 -16.13
C ALA A 181 -8.31 -12.78 -16.56
N GLY A 182 -8.96 -13.76 -15.92
CA GLY A 182 -10.36 -14.11 -16.17
C GLY A 182 -11.35 -12.96 -15.91
N VAL A 183 -11.17 -12.22 -14.82
CA VAL A 183 -12.07 -11.10 -14.46
C VAL A 183 -11.73 -9.80 -15.21
N SER A 184 -10.46 -9.58 -15.58
CA SER A 184 -10.03 -8.32 -16.20
C SER A 184 -10.53 -8.13 -17.63
N ARG A 185 -10.72 -9.24 -18.38
CA ARG A 185 -11.24 -9.25 -19.76
C ARG A 185 -10.49 -8.36 -20.75
N GLN A 186 -9.20 -8.15 -20.56
CA GLN A 186 -8.35 -7.39 -21.49
C GLN A 186 -7.44 -8.33 -22.28
N LYS A 187 -7.34 -8.10 -23.60
CA LYS A 187 -6.55 -8.95 -24.50
C LYS A 187 -5.09 -9.08 -24.07
N GLU A 188 -4.48 -7.94 -23.71
CA GLU A 188 -3.08 -7.89 -23.30
C GLU A 188 -2.84 -8.70 -22.00
N ILE A 189 -3.75 -8.60 -21.02
CA ILE A 189 -3.66 -9.37 -19.76
C ILE A 189 -3.75 -10.87 -20.04
N TYR A 190 -4.63 -11.31 -20.94
CA TYR A 190 -4.69 -12.71 -21.32
C TYR A 190 -3.37 -13.19 -21.94
N VAL A 191 -2.77 -12.40 -22.84
CA VAL A 191 -1.48 -12.73 -23.44
C VAL A 191 -0.38 -12.81 -22.38
N MET A 192 -0.33 -11.86 -21.45
CA MET A 192 0.61 -11.87 -20.33
C MET A 192 0.46 -13.11 -19.44
N ALA A 193 -0.78 -13.49 -19.09
CA ALA A 193 -1.07 -14.68 -18.30
C ALA A 193 -0.65 -15.96 -19.04
N GLY A 194 -1.01 -16.09 -20.32
CA GLY A 194 -0.64 -17.24 -21.14
C GLY A 194 0.87 -17.40 -21.27
N ASN A 195 1.59 -16.29 -21.47
CA ASN A 195 3.05 -16.30 -21.55
C ASN A 195 3.69 -16.77 -20.24
N TYR A 196 3.20 -16.29 -19.10
CA TYR A 196 3.66 -16.71 -17.78
C TYR A 196 3.39 -18.20 -17.54
N LEU A 197 2.18 -18.68 -17.81
CA LEU A 197 1.83 -20.08 -17.56
C LEU A 197 2.65 -21.07 -18.39
N GLN A 198 3.23 -20.66 -19.52
CA GLN A 198 4.15 -21.51 -20.29
C GLN A 198 5.48 -21.76 -19.57
N THR A 199 5.88 -20.92 -18.62
CA THR A 199 7.09 -21.12 -17.82
C THR A 199 6.88 -22.07 -16.64
N GLU A 200 5.62 -22.34 -16.29
CA GLU A 200 5.23 -23.29 -15.25
C GLU A 200 5.22 -24.74 -15.75
N ASP A 201 5.07 -25.72 -14.86
CA ASP A 201 4.92 -27.13 -15.24
C ASP A 201 3.51 -27.46 -15.77
N TRP A 202 3.16 -26.88 -16.92
CA TRP A 202 1.90 -27.14 -17.63
C TRP A 202 1.82 -28.55 -18.24
N LYS A 203 2.95 -29.27 -18.34
CA LYS A 203 3.01 -30.60 -18.97
C LYS A 203 2.35 -31.66 -18.10
N SER A 204 2.50 -31.52 -16.78
CA SER A 204 1.92 -32.39 -15.75
C SER A 204 0.57 -31.88 -15.24
N LYS A 205 0.11 -30.71 -15.69
CA LYS A 205 -1.09 -30.02 -15.20
C LYS A 205 -2.04 -29.67 -16.34
N PRO A 206 -3.04 -30.52 -16.65
CA PRO A 206 -3.96 -30.30 -17.77
C PRO A 206 -4.78 -29.01 -17.65
N ASP A 207 -5.04 -28.54 -16.43
CA ASP A 207 -5.79 -27.29 -16.19
C ASP A 207 -5.00 -26.03 -16.56
N LEU A 208 -3.67 -26.04 -16.36
CA LEU A 208 -2.81 -24.96 -16.85
C LEU A 208 -2.79 -24.94 -18.38
N LEU A 209 -2.74 -26.11 -19.01
CA LEU A 209 -2.79 -26.22 -20.47
C LEU A 209 -4.09 -25.65 -21.03
N LYS A 210 -5.25 -25.98 -20.43
CA LYS A 210 -6.55 -25.39 -20.81
C LYS A 210 -6.56 -23.88 -20.62
N SER A 211 -5.99 -23.40 -19.52
CA SER A 211 -5.88 -21.96 -19.23
C SER A 211 -5.03 -21.24 -20.27
N ILE A 212 -3.87 -21.79 -20.67
CA ILE A 212 -3.00 -21.22 -21.72
C ILE A 212 -3.76 -21.09 -23.05
N ILE A 213 -4.39 -22.18 -23.52
CA ILE A 213 -5.17 -22.18 -24.77
C ILE A 213 -6.30 -21.14 -24.69
N GLY A 214 -7.04 -21.15 -23.57
CA GLY A 214 -8.15 -20.24 -23.33
C GLY A 214 -7.71 -18.78 -23.33
N PHE A 215 -6.56 -18.47 -22.72
CA PHE A 215 -6.02 -17.12 -22.68
C PHE A 215 -5.52 -16.64 -24.04
N TYR A 216 -4.77 -17.45 -24.82
CA TYR A 216 -4.38 -17.00 -26.16
C TYR A 216 -5.54 -16.83 -27.12
N THR A 217 -6.57 -17.69 -26.99
CA THR A 217 -7.80 -17.56 -27.78
C THR A 217 -8.53 -16.26 -27.42
N LYS A 218 -8.76 -16.00 -26.13
CA LYS A 218 -9.43 -14.77 -25.66
C LYS A 218 -8.58 -13.51 -25.91
N GLY A 219 -7.26 -13.65 -25.88
CA GLY A 219 -6.28 -12.61 -26.20
C GLY A 219 -6.20 -12.29 -27.69
N LYS A 220 -6.83 -13.09 -28.56
CA LYS A 220 -6.71 -13.01 -30.03
C LYS A 220 -5.26 -13.08 -30.52
N ALA A 221 -4.49 -14.02 -29.96
CA ALA A 221 -3.08 -14.22 -30.28
C ALA A 221 -2.83 -15.58 -30.99
N PRO A 222 -3.29 -15.76 -32.25
CA PRO A 222 -3.22 -17.05 -32.95
C PRO A 222 -1.79 -17.52 -33.18
N HIS A 223 -0.83 -16.60 -33.37
CA HIS A 223 0.58 -16.93 -33.52
C HIS A 223 1.17 -17.55 -32.24
N LEU A 224 0.86 -16.99 -31.06
CA LEU A 224 1.30 -17.56 -29.78
C LEU A 224 0.64 -18.92 -29.52
N LEU A 225 -0.65 -19.04 -29.86
CA LEU A 225 -1.37 -20.31 -29.75
C LEU A 225 -0.78 -21.41 -30.65
N ALA A 226 -0.46 -21.08 -31.90
CA ALA A 226 0.18 -22.02 -32.82
C ALA A 226 1.56 -22.47 -32.30
N ASN A 227 2.39 -21.54 -31.83
CA ASN A 227 3.69 -21.86 -31.23
C ASN A 227 3.56 -22.74 -29.98
N PHE A 228 2.52 -22.50 -29.17
CA PHE A 228 2.22 -23.36 -28.03
C PHE A 228 1.85 -24.78 -28.47
N TYR A 229 1.01 -24.95 -29.50
CA TYR A 229 0.70 -26.28 -30.03
C TYR A 229 1.92 -27.02 -30.59
N VAL A 230 2.84 -26.32 -31.26
CA VAL A 230 4.13 -26.90 -31.69
C VAL A 230 4.93 -27.40 -30.48
N SER A 231 4.99 -26.61 -29.41
CA SER A 231 5.67 -26.99 -28.17
C SER A 231 5.02 -28.21 -27.49
N CYS A 232 3.68 -28.29 -27.50
CA CYS A 232 2.93 -29.46 -27.05
C CYS A 232 3.29 -30.72 -27.87
N ALA A 233 3.30 -30.62 -29.20
CA ALA A 233 3.63 -31.73 -30.08
C ALA A 233 5.06 -32.25 -29.86
N GLN A 234 6.02 -31.35 -29.65
CA GLN A 234 7.39 -31.73 -29.30
C GLN A 234 7.48 -32.46 -27.95
N SER A 235 6.76 -31.98 -26.93
CA SER A 235 6.70 -32.63 -25.61
C SER A 235 6.14 -34.05 -25.67
N ILE A 236 5.10 -34.26 -26.49
CA ILE A 236 4.49 -35.58 -26.73
C ILE A 236 5.51 -36.53 -27.37
N ARG A 237 6.22 -36.09 -28.42
CA ARG A 237 7.24 -36.90 -29.10
C ARG A 237 8.37 -37.36 -28.17
N GLN A 238 8.69 -36.56 -27.16
CA GLN A 238 9.71 -36.89 -26.16
C GLN A 238 9.20 -37.77 -25.02
N GLY A 239 7.98 -38.32 -25.11
CA GLY A 239 7.38 -39.20 -24.10
C GLY A 239 6.94 -38.49 -22.82
N ARG A 240 7.05 -37.14 -22.76
CA ARG A 240 6.77 -36.30 -21.58
C ARG A 240 5.39 -35.63 -21.64
N GLY A 241 4.52 -36.03 -22.58
CA GLY A 241 3.28 -35.31 -22.91
C GLY A 241 1.99 -36.13 -22.91
N LYS A 242 1.89 -37.25 -22.18
CA LYS A 242 0.68 -38.10 -22.19
C LYS A 242 -0.61 -37.32 -21.88
N GLN A 243 -0.58 -36.41 -20.89
CA GLN A 243 -1.72 -35.55 -20.55
C GLN A 243 -1.92 -34.38 -21.53
N CYS A 244 -0.85 -33.91 -22.18
CA CYS A 244 -0.93 -32.91 -23.26
C CYS A 244 -1.69 -33.47 -24.48
N ALA A 245 -1.42 -34.71 -24.87
CA ALA A 245 -2.03 -35.34 -26.04
C ALA A 245 -3.56 -35.41 -25.93
N VAL A 246 -4.08 -35.79 -24.76
CA VAL A 246 -5.53 -35.89 -24.51
C VAL A 246 -6.18 -34.50 -24.58
N THR A 247 -5.58 -33.51 -23.94
CA THR A 247 -6.18 -32.17 -23.82
C THR A 247 -6.10 -31.39 -25.14
N VAL A 248 -5.00 -31.49 -25.89
CA VAL A 248 -4.87 -30.87 -27.22
C VAL A 248 -5.83 -31.48 -28.22
N SER A 249 -6.03 -32.81 -28.20
CA SER A 249 -6.97 -33.50 -29.09
C SER A 249 -8.42 -33.05 -28.84
N SER A 250 -8.80 -32.87 -27.57
CA SER A 250 -10.12 -32.34 -27.19
C SER A 250 -10.31 -30.87 -27.59
N ALA A 251 -9.27 -30.03 -27.49
CA ALA A 251 -9.36 -28.62 -27.88
C ALA A 251 -9.39 -28.41 -29.40
N ALA A 252 -8.73 -29.28 -30.18
CA ALA A 252 -8.70 -29.20 -31.64
C ALA A 252 -10.08 -29.44 -32.28
N HIS A 253 -10.95 -30.23 -31.64
CA HIS A 253 -12.32 -30.49 -32.11
C HIS A 253 -13.27 -29.27 -31.95
N PHE A 254 -12.84 -28.20 -31.27
CA PHE A 254 -13.64 -26.99 -31.04
C PHE A 254 -13.17 -25.77 -31.85
N SER A 255 -12.17 -25.90 -32.73
CA SER A 255 -11.68 -24.78 -33.54
C SER A 255 -12.34 -24.81 -34.93
N PRO A 256 -13.16 -23.81 -35.33
CA PRO A 256 -13.87 -23.79 -36.61
C PRO A 256 -12.97 -23.42 -37.80
N TYR A 257 -11.64 -23.54 -37.68
CA TYR A 257 -10.68 -23.08 -38.70
C TYR A 257 -9.96 -24.22 -39.44
N TYR A 258 -10.40 -25.46 -39.28
CA TYR A 258 -10.00 -26.56 -40.17
C TYR A 258 -11.24 -27.35 -40.57
N GLY A 259 -11.94 -26.82 -41.56
CA GLY A 259 -13.03 -27.43 -42.32
C GLY A 259 -13.15 -26.70 -43.64
#